data_AF-A0A1X9T1M8-F1
#
_entry.id   AF-A0A1X9T1M8-F1
#
_cell.length_a   1.000
_cell.length_b   1.000
_cell.length_c   1.000
_cell.angle_alpha   90.00
_cell.angle_beta   90.00
_cell.angle_gamma   90.00
#
_symmetry.space_group_name_H-M   'P 1'
#
loop_
_entity.id
_entity.type
_entity.pdbx_description
1 polymer ?
#
loop_
_entity_poly.entity_id
_entity_poly.type
_entity_poly.pdbx_seq_one_letter_code
_entity_poly.pdbx_strand_id
1 'polypeptide(L)'
;MKFIGFFLLFTTFAFGSEFITKSEYAKMLYKNPRGIGCNKCHGSKGEGALIVKYKAFNKKSNKYEERSLMAPRINNLEFQRFKLALEDSKGIMPSYFLTQNEIVNLFEYITSFNKDKKDEK
;
A
#
# COMPACT_ATOMS: atom_id res chain seq x y z
N MET A 1 38.52 34.99 20.75
CA MET A 1 38.40 33.92 19.72
C MET A 1 38.20 32.50 20.29
N LYS A 2 37.85 32.31 21.57
CA LYS A 2 37.58 30.98 22.15
C LYS A 2 36.08 30.61 22.26
N PHE A 3 35.18 31.59 22.11
CA PHE A 3 33.72 31.37 22.19
C PHE A 3 33.05 31.06 20.85
N ILE A 4 33.72 31.30 19.72
CA ILE A 4 33.19 31.05 18.37
C ILE A 4 33.10 29.54 18.09
N GLY A 5 34.05 28.75 18.60
CA GLY A 5 34.00 27.28 18.48
C GLY A 5 32.83 26.65 19.25
N PHE A 6 32.37 27.30 20.33
CA PHE A 6 31.24 26.80 21.13
C PHE A 6 29.89 27.09 20.46
N PHE A 7 29.78 28.21 19.73
CA PHE A 7 28.57 28.57 18.97
C PHE A 7 28.36 27.66 17.76
N LEU A 8 29.43 27.23 17.10
CA LEU A 8 29.40 26.30 15.95
C LEU A 8 29.04 24.85 16.32
N LEU A 9 29.22 24.45 17.59
CA LEU A 9 28.88 23.10 18.05
C LEU A 9 27.38 22.96 18.41
N PHE A 10 26.69 24.08 18.66
CA PHE A 10 25.28 24.08 19.05
C PHE A 10 24.34 23.96 17.84
N THR A 11 24.78 24.41 16.65
CA THR A 11 23.97 24.39 15.43
C THR A 11 23.80 22.99 14.83
N THR A 12 24.70 22.04 15.10
CA THR A 12 24.61 20.67 14.58
C THR A 12 23.64 19.78 15.37
N PHE A 13 23.29 20.16 16.60
CA PHE A 13 22.29 19.46 17.42
C PHE A 13 20.85 19.96 17.22
N ALA A 14 20.64 21.03 16.43
CA ALA A 14 19.33 21.66 16.24
C ALA A 14 18.49 21.05 15.10
N PHE A 15 19.04 20.12 14.31
CA PHE A 15 18.27 19.37 13.32
C PHE A 15 17.60 18.17 14.02
N GLY A 16 16.45 18.43 14.65
CA GLY A 16 15.56 17.39 15.16
C GLY A 16 15.06 16.48 14.03
N SER A 17 14.59 15.28 14.40
CA SER A 17 14.00 14.32 13.47
C SER A 17 12.87 14.95 12.65
N GLU A 18 13.01 15.02 11.33
CA GLU A 18 11.90 15.32 10.44
C GLU A 18 10.83 14.23 10.61
N PHE A 19 9.62 14.62 10.97
CA PHE A 19 8.50 13.67 11.02
C PHE A 19 8.21 13.19 9.59
N ILE A 20 7.88 11.90 9.46
CA ILE A 20 7.45 11.34 8.18
C ILE A 20 6.26 12.12 7.62
N THR A 21 6.32 12.46 6.34
CA THR A 21 5.20 13.11 5.65
C THR A 21 4.01 12.15 5.53
N LYS A 22 2.79 12.67 5.33
CA LYS A 22 1.59 11.84 5.10
C LYS A 22 1.78 10.87 3.93
N SER A 23 2.43 11.32 2.85
CA SER A 23 2.74 10.51 1.68
C SER A 23 3.75 9.39 1.99
N GLU A 24 4.78 9.68 2.79
CA GLU A 24 5.76 8.66 3.18
C GLU A 24 5.12 7.63 4.10
N TYR A 25 4.32 8.09 5.07
CA TYR A 25 3.57 7.20 5.94
C TYR A 25 2.62 6.30 5.15
N ALA A 26 1.84 6.85 4.21
CA ALA A 26 0.93 6.07 3.38
C ALA A 26 1.66 5.07 2.46
N LYS A 27 2.81 5.47 1.89
CA LYS A 27 3.68 4.58 1.12
C LYS A 27 4.24 3.45 1.97
N MET A 28 4.65 3.74 3.21
CA MET A 28 5.09 2.72 4.15
C MET A 28 3.94 1.78 4.52
N LEU A 29 2.76 2.33 4.81
CA LEU A 29 1.56 1.56 5.13
C LEU A 29 1.15 0.63 3.98
N TYR A 30 1.20 1.11 2.73
CA TYR A 30 0.92 0.27 1.54
C TYR A 30 1.88 -0.91 1.40
N LYS A 31 3.15 -0.72 1.81
CA LYS A 31 4.16 -1.77 1.79
C LYS A 31 4.08 -2.70 2.99
N ASN A 32 3.67 -2.18 4.15
CA ASN A 32 3.70 -2.89 5.44
C ASN A 32 2.51 -2.47 6.34
N PRO A 33 1.27 -2.85 6.02
CA PRO A 33 0.07 -2.39 6.74
C PRO A 33 -0.18 -3.04 8.11
N ARG A 34 0.69 -3.99 8.53
CA ARG A 34 0.61 -4.99 9.63
C ARG A 34 0.59 -6.44 9.10
N GLY A 35 1.59 -6.82 8.31
CA GLY A 35 1.70 -8.16 7.72
C GLY A 35 2.10 -8.11 6.25
N ILE A 36 1.38 -8.86 5.40
CA ILE A 36 1.65 -8.88 3.95
C ILE A 36 1.28 -7.53 3.35
N GLY A 37 2.27 -6.87 2.74
CA GLY A 37 2.10 -5.61 2.02
C GLY A 37 1.05 -5.68 0.92
N CYS A 38 0.20 -4.64 0.83
CA CYS A 38 -0.80 -4.54 -0.23
C CYS A 38 -0.15 -4.62 -1.61
N ASN A 39 1.06 -4.05 -1.76
CA ASN A 39 1.84 -4.08 -2.99
C ASN A 39 2.24 -5.47 -3.47
N LYS A 40 2.29 -6.47 -2.57
CA LYS A 40 2.62 -7.86 -2.92
C LYS A 40 1.48 -8.57 -3.65
N CYS A 41 0.25 -8.10 -3.48
CA CYS A 41 -0.92 -8.67 -4.15
C CYS A 41 -1.49 -7.72 -5.22
N HIS A 42 -1.55 -6.43 -4.95
CA HIS A 42 -2.21 -5.44 -5.82
C HIS A 42 -1.26 -4.67 -6.73
N GLY A 43 0.02 -5.04 -6.79
CA GLY A 43 1.01 -4.37 -7.61
C GLY A 43 1.57 -3.09 -6.99
N SER A 44 2.54 -2.47 -7.65
CA SER A 44 3.30 -1.36 -7.07
C SER A 44 2.50 -0.06 -6.91
N LYS A 45 1.48 0.12 -7.76
CA LYS A 45 0.60 1.30 -7.86
C LYS A 45 -0.87 0.91 -7.73
N GLY A 46 -1.20 -0.30 -7.27
CA GLY A 46 -2.58 -0.76 -7.12
C GLY A 46 -3.22 -1.20 -8.45
N GLU A 47 -2.42 -1.55 -9.45
CA GLU A 47 -2.85 -2.02 -10.78
C GLU A 47 -3.51 -3.41 -10.78
N GLY A 48 -3.38 -4.17 -9.68
CA GLY A 48 -3.73 -5.58 -9.61
C GLY A 48 -2.60 -6.46 -10.12
N ALA A 49 -2.47 -7.67 -9.59
CA ALA A 49 -1.41 -8.59 -10.02
C ALA A 49 -1.84 -10.06 -9.89
N LEU A 50 -1.16 -10.92 -10.66
CA LEU A 50 -1.16 -12.36 -10.42
C LEU A 50 -0.47 -12.64 -9.08
N ILE A 51 -1.18 -13.28 -8.17
CA ILE A 51 -0.64 -13.68 -6.86
C ILE A 51 0.08 -15.02 -7.02
N VAL A 52 -0.61 -16.01 -7.60
CA VAL A 52 -0.06 -17.36 -7.75
C VAL A 52 -0.76 -18.12 -8.88
N LYS A 53 -0.04 -19.04 -9.50
CA LYS A 53 -0.59 -20.12 -10.32
C LYS A 53 -0.42 -21.45 -9.60
N TYR A 54 -1.44 -22.28 -9.62
CA TYR A 54 -1.44 -23.59 -8.96
C TYR A 54 -2.25 -24.58 -9.78
N LYS A 55 -2.03 -25.88 -9.55
CA LYS A 55 -2.84 -26.93 -10.15
C LYS A 55 -3.89 -27.38 -9.15
N ALA A 56 -5.15 -27.46 -9.58
CA ALA A 56 -6.24 -27.97 -8.76
C ALA A 56 -6.90 -29.14 -9.48
N PHE A 57 -7.24 -30.19 -8.72
CA PHE A 57 -7.95 -31.33 -9.28
C PHE A 57 -9.40 -30.95 -9.60
N ASN A 58 -9.80 -31.13 -10.86
CA ASN A 58 -11.16 -30.91 -11.30
C ASN A 58 -11.90 -32.26 -11.37
N LYS A 59 -12.87 -32.45 -10.47
CA LYS A 59 -13.67 -33.68 -10.38
C LYS A 59 -14.52 -33.95 -11.63
N LYS A 60 -14.90 -32.92 -12.39
CA LYS A 60 -15.72 -33.07 -13.61
C LYS A 60 -14.90 -33.58 -14.80
N SER A 61 -13.67 -33.08 -14.95
CA SER A 61 -12.76 -33.50 -16.02
C SER A 61 -11.81 -34.64 -15.61
N ASN A 62 -11.82 -35.02 -14.33
CA ASN A 62 -10.94 -36.04 -13.73
C ASN A 62 -9.44 -35.78 -13.96
N LYS A 63 -9.04 -34.50 -14.00
CA LYS A 63 -7.66 -34.06 -14.29
C LYS A 63 -7.26 -32.87 -13.41
N TYR A 64 -5.96 -32.67 -13.24
CA TYR A 64 -5.41 -31.45 -12.65
C TYR A 64 -5.39 -30.34 -13.70
N GLU A 65 -6.02 -29.20 -13.39
CA GLU A 65 -6.08 -28.03 -14.25
C GLU A 65 -5.31 -26.87 -13.61
N GLU A 66 -4.61 -26.08 -14.44
CA GLU A 66 -3.97 -24.84 -13.99
C GLU A 66 -5.05 -23.82 -13.62
N ARG A 67 -4.88 -23.19 -12.46
CA ARG A 67 -5.68 -22.08 -11.97
C ARG A 67 -4.77 -20.94 -11.57
N SER A 68 -5.30 -19.73 -11.68
CA SER A 68 -4.64 -18.52 -11.21
C SER A 68 -5.47 -17.85 -10.12
N LEU A 69 -4.77 -17.24 -9.18
CA LEU A 69 -5.33 -16.32 -8.20
C LEU A 69 -4.81 -14.93 -8.51
N MET A 70 -5.72 -14.00 -8.80
CA MET A 70 -5.37 -12.62 -9.15
C MET A 70 -6.00 -11.65 -8.16
N ALA A 71 -5.24 -10.64 -7.75
CA ALA A 71 -5.78 -9.52 -7.00
C ALA A 71 -6.34 -8.46 -7.97
N PRO A 72 -7.47 -7.82 -7.63
CA PRO A 72 -8.06 -6.79 -8.47
C PRO A 72 -7.23 -5.49 -8.44
N ARG A 73 -7.45 -4.65 -9.45
CA ARG A 73 -7.02 -3.25 -9.46
C ARG A 73 -7.76 -2.48 -8.36
N ILE A 74 -7.02 -1.68 -7.58
CA ILE A 74 -7.56 -0.93 -6.42
C ILE A 74 -7.36 0.59 -6.52
N ASN A 75 -6.47 1.05 -7.40
CA ASN A 75 -6.22 2.50 -7.57
C ASN A 75 -7.38 3.25 -8.25
N ASN A 76 -8.38 2.55 -8.80
CA ASN A 76 -9.54 3.11 -9.51
C ASN A 76 -10.87 2.89 -8.78
N LEU A 77 -10.84 2.51 -7.50
CA LEU A 77 -12.03 2.28 -6.71
C LEU A 77 -12.59 3.58 -6.13
N GLU A 78 -13.90 3.61 -5.90
CA GLU A 78 -14.54 4.60 -5.05
C GLU A 78 -14.17 4.37 -3.58
N PHE A 79 -14.05 5.44 -2.80
CA PHE A 79 -13.60 5.38 -1.39
C PHE A 79 -14.39 4.37 -0.55
N GLN A 80 -15.72 4.34 -0.68
CA GLN A 80 -16.56 3.43 0.09
C GLN A 80 -16.27 1.96 -0.23
N ARG A 81 -16.02 1.62 -1.50
CA ARG A 81 -15.64 0.24 -1.88
C ARG A 81 -14.26 -0.13 -1.36
N PHE A 82 -13.31 0.82 -1.42
CA PHE A 82 -11.97 0.63 -0.90
C PHE A 82 -11.98 0.40 0.62
N LYS A 83 -12.71 1.24 1.36
CA LYS A 83 -12.89 1.11 2.80
C LYS A 83 -13.50 -0.24 3.18
N LEU A 84 -14.63 -0.61 2.56
CA LEU A 84 -15.30 -1.88 2.84
C LEU A 84 -14.39 -3.09 2.59
N ALA A 85 -13.53 -3.06 1.56
CA ALA A 85 -12.60 -4.15 1.30
C ALA A 85 -11.50 -4.31 2.38
N LEU A 86 -11.16 -3.23 3.09
CA LEU A 86 -10.19 -3.25 4.20
C LEU A 86 -10.83 -3.65 5.53
N GLU A 87 -12.11 -3.33 5.73
CA GLU A 87 -12.87 -3.70 6.94
C GLU A 87 -13.43 -5.13 6.86
N ASP A 88 -13.96 -5.53 5.69
CA ASP A 88 -14.52 -6.86 5.39
C ASP A 88 -13.63 -7.58 4.37
N SER A 89 -12.51 -8.12 4.87
CA SER A 89 -11.53 -8.81 4.03
C SER A 89 -12.12 -10.08 3.41
N LYS A 90 -12.15 -10.17 2.07
CA LYS A 90 -12.70 -11.32 1.34
C LYS A 90 -11.60 -12.25 0.81
N GLY A 91 -11.89 -13.55 0.82
CA GLY A 91 -11.03 -14.57 0.22
C GLY A 91 -9.71 -14.71 0.98
N ILE A 92 -8.60 -14.40 0.31
CA ILE A 92 -7.25 -14.53 0.87
C ILE A 92 -6.63 -13.20 1.33
N MET A 93 -7.36 -12.09 1.20
CA MET A 93 -6.86 -10.78 1.61
C MET A 93 -6.72 -10.74 3.14
N PRO A 94 -5.57 -10.34 3.70
CA PRO A 94 -5.41 -10.25 5.14
C PRO A 94 -6.26 -9.11 5.74
N SER A 95 -6.67 -9.27 6.99
CA SER A 95 -7.25 -8.18 7.78
C SER A 95 -6.13 -7.36 8.43
N TYR A 96 -6.20 -6.04 8.29
CA TYR A 96 -5.14 -5.14 8.76
C TYR A 96 -5.50 -4.32 10.00
N PHE A 97 -6.78 -4.28 10.41
CA PHE A 97 -7.23 -3.51 11.60
C PHE A 97 -6.74 -2.04 11.58
N LEU A 98 -6.85 -1.41 10.42
CA LEU A 98 -6.44 -0.02 10.20
C LEU A 98 -7.41 0.95 10.88
N THR A 99 -6.88 2.08 11.36
CA THR A 99 -7.71 3.21 11.78
C THR A 99 -8.34 3.91 10.57
N GLN A 100 -9.40 4.69 10.79
CA GLN A 100 -10.02 5.45 9.69
C GLN A 100 -9.07 6.41 8.98
N ASN A 101 -8.17 7.05 9.72
CA ASN A 101 -7.17 7.95 9.13
C ASN A 101 -6.16 7.20 8.26
N GLU A 102 -5.76 5.99 8.67
CA GLU A 102 -4.90 5.13 7.86
C GLU A 102 -5.57 4.69 6.57
N ILE A 103 -6.86 4.33 6.61
CA ILE A 103 -7.64 3.98 5.42
C ILE A 103 -7.72 5.16 4.45
N VAL A 104 -7.99 6.38 4.95
CA VAL A 104 -8.04 7.60 4.13
C VAL A 104 -6.67 7.89 3.50
N ASN A 105 -5.59 7.88 4.29
CA ASN A 105 -4.24 8.12 3.78
C ASN A 105 -3.84 7.09 2.71
N LEU A 106 -4.19 5.82 2.91
CA LEU A 106 -3.91 4.75 1.96
C LEU A 106 -4.71 4.92 0.66
N PHE A 107 -5.97 5.32 0.76
CA PHE A 107 -6.82 5.63 -0.39
C PHE A 107 -6.29 6.82 -1.20
N GLU A 108 -5.90 7.91 -0.54
CA GLU A 108 -5.31 9.08 -1.21
C GLU A 108 -4.01 8.72 -1.93
N TYR A 109 -3.15 7.95 -1.27
CA TYR A 109 -1.90 7.45 -1.85
C TYR A 109 -2.14 6.55 -3.07
N ILE A 110 -3.07 5.60 -2.99
CA ILE A 110 -3.26 4.65 -4.08
C ILE A 110 -3.96 5.29 -5.28
N THR A 111 -4.86 6.24 -5.05
CA THR A 111 -5.60 6.95 -6.12
C THR A 111 -4.78 8.05 -6.78
N SER A 112 -3.71 8.56 -6.13
CA SER A 112 -2.83 9.55 -6.75
C SER A 112 -2.20 9.03 -8.04
N PHE A 113 -1.88 7.73 -8.13
CA PHE A 113 -1.30 7.10 -9.32
C PHE A 113 -2.21 7.08 -10.56
N ASN A 114 -3.50 7.41 -10.40
CA ASN A 114 -4.43 7.58 -11.52
C ASN A 114 -4.78 9.05 -11.80
N LYS A 115 -4.45 9.99 -10.90
CA LYS A 115 -4.62 11.43 -11.15
C LYS A 115 -3.62 11.90 -12.20
N ASP A 116 -2.39 11.43 -12.11
CA ASP A 116 -1.30 11.74 -13.04
C ASP A 116 -1.59 11.31 -14.49
N LYS A 117 -2.57 10.44 -14.73
CA LYS A 117 -2.97 9.96 -16.07
C LYS A 117 -4.07 10.80 -16.74
N LYS A 118 -4.73 11.71 -16.02
CA LYS A 118 -5.76 12.58 -16.60
C LYS A 118 -5.16 13.79 -17.30
N ASP A 119 -3.95 14.18 -16.95
CA ASP A 119 -3.28 15.38 -17.46
C ASP A 119 -2.36 15.10 -18.68
N GLU A 120 -2.28 13.84 -19.13
CA GLU A 120 -1.48 13.38 -20.28
C GLU A 120 -2.33 13.05 -21.53
N LYS A 121 -3.63 13.38 -21.56
CA LYS A 121 -4.53 13.06 -22.67
C LYS A 121 -5.23 14.28 -23.27
#